data_AF-A0A8H7GN19-F1
#
_entry.id   AF-A0A8H7GN19-F1
#
_cell.length_a   1.000
_cell.length_b   1.000
_cell.length_c   1.000
_cell.angle_alpha   90.00
_cell.angle_beta   90.00
_cell.angle_gamma   90.00
#
_symmetry.space_group_name_H-M   'P 1'
#
loop_
_entity.id
_entity.type
_entity.pdbx_description
1 polymer ?
#
loop_
_entity_poly.entity_id
_entity_poly.type
_entity_poly.pdbx_seq_one_letter_code
_entity_poly.pdbx_strand_id
1 'polypeptide(L)'
;MIVKAIGSRPKYFVALSLLATAAFTMIALSYEDGVFIKPILQTPGFFRRPENEKIPEKEKEKTPVKEKMPEVNSRYHKVLLPAGFDIPADILRDHLSGTSADEWDTIQLAKSEIKQVPLFHTGLFKTSESTLFSLSSDVDCAEKAQLMEIATDNSKKMSINLKKILEIFRDETKRDADSYNKQLQPILENFMQEEILETCWYGLAGSSVWLKDYGVHLFVSRLEVSDPELREHPRISMPLAQIYDERWNEIEDVRLVIPTNRVENSPAFNANGQDFVLYRFPRILPIPFDFESKHEHWGTEDMRVLLVKNKNGHDEPVVVYNAYHVSENTERDENVEPENVASARAMYMSFPFQLQKGKQTRDEDELTRDTWYARTQKLTIEGQSDYRADKTWVPFVSTAGDYSEHVMFVTLVEPLRIIKCDLWTADSQCTREDTHTGGIVSPFRGGTPLISLKRMDEEDVEYFLGFTHANLRGCGCGIEFSRPNLVVVARNGPKWSLTHFSSYIDLGMEIMSWKPEDQICEGVNAMIPKGIEFWDSESDIISLDVSVSDITVERIHVKGVFHALEIVRYWELGSDQGFESPVTCALEASRKFCKDYGNMQLAKLEHTGESET
;
A
#
# COMPACT_ATOMS: atom_id res chain seq x y z
N MET A 1 6.05 50.57 -52.95
CA MET A 1 5.01 49.90 -52.13
C MET A 1 5.72 48.73 -51.44
N ILE A 2 5.98 48.66 -50.14
CA ILE A 2 5.31 49.21 -48.96
C ILE A 2 6.39 49.63 -47.97
N VAL A 3 6.24 50.84 -47.46
CA VAL A 3 7.01 51.44 -46.36
C VAL A 3 6.29 51.11 -45.04
N LYS A 4 7.05 51.03 -43.95
CA LYS A 4 6.63 51.11 -42.52
C LYS A 4 5.80 49.94 -41.96
N ALA A 5 6.42 49.14 -41.09
CA ALA A 5 5.98 48.92 -39.71
C ALA A 5 6.73 47.74 -39.05
N ILE A 6 7.92 47.96 -38.47
CA ILE A 6 8.38 47.16 -37.31
C ILE A 6 9.12 48.09 -36.36
N GLY A 7 8.41 48.54 -35.32
CA GLY A 7 8.94 49.32 -34.21
C GLY A 7 9.67 48.43 -33.19
N SER A 8 10.77 48.96 -32.67
CA SER A 8 11.26 48.88 -31.28
C SER A 8 10.97 47.63 -30.41
N ARG A 9 11.11 46.41 -30.95
CA ARG A 9 11.05 45.16 -30.15
C ARG A 9 12.37 44.37 -29.92
N PRO A 10 13.55 44.66 -30.52
CA PRO A 10 14.74 43.88 -30.20
C PRO A 10 15.42 44.28 -28.87
N LYS A 11 15.11 45.46 -28.31
CA LYS A 11 15.82 45.97 -27.10
C LYS A 11 15.29 45.38 -25.78
N TYR A 12 14.04 44.93 -25.73
CA TYR A 12 13.45 44.34 -24.53
C TYR A 12 13.89 42.89 -24.29
N PHE A 13 14.08 42.10 -25.35
CA PHE A 13 14.55 40.72 -25.22
C PHE A 13 16.03 40.64 -24.80
N VAL A 14 16.87 41.57 -25.27
CA VAL A 14 18.27 41.65 -24.84
C VAL A 14 18.38 42.13 -23.39
N ALA A 15 17.51 43.05 -22.95
CA ALA A 15 17.48 43.49 -21.55
C ALA A 15 16.99 42.40 -20.57
N LEU A 16 15.97 41.61 -20.94
CA LEU A 16 15.51 40.48 -20.13
C LEU A 16 16.56 39.36 -20.04
N SER A 17 17.24 39.07 -21.15
CA SER A 17 18.31 38.06 -21.16
C SER A 17 19.47 38.48 -20.25
N LEU A 18 19.87 39.76 -20.27
CA LEU A 18 20.91 40.31 -19.40
C LEU A 18 20.51 40.32 -17.91
N LEU A 19 19.25 40.60 -17.59
CA LEU A 19 18.73 40.51 -16.21
C LEU A 19 18.69 39.07 -15.70
N ALA A 20 18.31 38.11 -16.55
CA ALA A 20 18.33 36.69 -16.20
C ALA A 20 19.76 36.16 -15.97
N THR A 21 20.73 36.65 -16.75
CA THR A 21 22.14 36.27 -16.55
C THR A 21 22.69 36.90 -15.28
N ALA A 22 22.42 38.18 -15.01
CA ALA A 22 22.86 38.84 -13.78
C ALA A 22 22.26 38.22 -12.50
N ALA A 23 21.01 37.74 -12.55
CA ALA A 23 20.38 37.03 -11.45
C ALA A 23 21.05 35.65 -11.20
N PHE A 24 21.40 34.92 -12.27
CA PHE A 24 22.14 33.66 -12.15
C PHE A 24 23.56 33.85 -11.63
N THR A 25 24.26 34.92 -12.05
CA THR A 25 25.61 35.21 -11.53
C THR A 25 25.58 35.65 -10.06
N MET A 26 24.55 36.37 -9.61
CA MET A 26 24.40 36.75 -8.19
C MET A 26 24.07 35.56 -7.29
N ILE A 27 23.30 34.58 -7.78
CA ILE A 27 23.01 33.33 -7.05
C ILE A 27 24.25 32.43 -7.00
N ALA A 28 25.05 32.39 -8.07
CA ALA A 28 26.32 31.65 -8.08
C ALA A 28 27.38 32.28 -7.16
N LEU A 29 27.47 33.61 -7.10
CA LEU A 29 28.42 34.32 -6.24
C LEU A 29 28.02 34.37 -4.76
N SER A 30 26.78 34.03 -4.41
CA SER A 30 26.34 33.88 -3.01
C SER A 30 26.50 32.45 -2.47
N TYR A 31 26.92 31.50 -3.33
CA TYR A 31 27.25 30.12 -2.94
C TYR A 31 28.75 29.87 -2.76
N GLU A 32 29.63 30.82 -3.10
CA GLU A 32 31.09 30.65 -3.02
C GLU A 32 31.75 31.09 -1.71
N ASP A 33 31.03 31.73 -0.77
CA ASP A 33 31.57 32.06 0.57
C ASP A 33 30.99 31.13 1.66
N GLY A 34 31.38 29.85 1.57
CA GLY A 34 31.14 28.84 2.60
C GLY A 34 32.39 27.98 2.79
N VAL A 35 33.33 28.49 3.59
CA VAL A 35 34.69 27.96 3.80
C VAL A 35 34.68 26.50 4.29
N PHE A 36 35.27 25.64 3.46
CA PHE A 36 35.75 24.30 3.79
C PHE A 36 36.77 24.34 4.95
N ILE A 37 36.51 23.62 6.04
CA ILE A 37 37.57 23.10 6.93
C ILE A 37 37.40 21.59 7.03
N LYS A 38 38.31 20.85 6.37
CA LYS A 38 38.55 19.43 6.63
C LYS A 38 39.11 19.24 8.05
N PRO A 39 38.71 18.19 8.79
CA PRO A 39 39.58 17.62 9.81
C PRO A 39 40.36 16.43 9.26
N ILE A 40 41.65 16.48 9.52
CA ILE A 40 42.67 15.46 9.30
C ILE A 40 42.50 14.34 10.34
N LEU A 41 42.62 13.09 9.88
CA LEU A 41 42.83 11.89 10.70
C LEU A 41 44.15 12.00 11.51
N GLN A 42 44.13 11.75 12.82
CA GLN A 42 45.00 10.79 13.57
C GLN A 42 45.13 11.07 15.09
N THR A 43 44.44 10.22 15.88
CA THR A 43 44.90 9.53 17.13
C THR A 43 45.06 10.30 18.47
N PRO A 44 45.26 9.62 19.62
CA PRO A 44 44.30 8.77 20.35
C PRO A 44 44.16 9.17 21.84
N GLY A 45 43.06 8.76 22.48
CA GLY A 45 43.00 8.60 23.94
C GLY A 45 42.00 9.49 24.66
N PHE A 46 41.55 8.97 25.82
CA PHE A 46 40.70 9.60 26.83
C PHE A 46 39.19 9.64 26.56
N PHE A 47 38.52 8.51 26.83
CA PHE A 47 37.41 8.53 27.78
C PHE A 47 37.52 7.32 28.73
N ARG A 48 38.06 7.58 29.92
CA ARG A 48 37.90 6.75 31.11
C ARG A 48 36.44 6.85 31.57
N ARG A 49 35.82 5.71 31.88
CA ARG A 49 34.66 5.63 32.79
C ARG A 49 35.00 6.28 34.13
N PRO A 50 34.12 7.08 34.74
CA PRO A 50 34.13 7.27 36.18
C PRO A 50 33.34 6.12 36.84
N GLU A 51 34.05 5.34 37.67
CA GLU A 51 33.44 4.49 38.68
C GLU A 51 32.86 5.32 39.82
N ASN A 52 31.79 4.79 40.42
CA ASN A 52 31.38 4.92 41.81
C ASN A 52 31.10 6.33 42.37
N GLU A 53 29.81 6.68 42.40
CA GLU A 53 29.26 7.44 43.53
C GLU A 53 27.95 6.80 44.02
N LYS A 54 27.98 6.39 45.29
CA LYS A 54 26.85 5.82 46.04
C LYS A 54 25.84 6.92 46.36
N ILE A 55 24.55 6.68 46.10
CA ILE A 55 23.44 7.51 46.57
C ILE A 55 22.45 6.61 47.35
N PRO A 56 21.86 7.06 48.47
CA PRO A 56 21.33 6.19 49.52
C PRO A 56 19.95 5.60 49.21
N GLU A 57 19.71 4.40 49.75
CA GLU A 57 18.44 3.69 49.77
C GLU A 57 17.31 4.51 50.42
N LYS A 58 16.20 4.66 49.69
CA LYS A 58 14.87 4.82 50.27
C LYS A 58 13.95 3.76 49.67
N GLU A 59 13.60 2.79 50.50
CA GLU A 59 12.58 1.78 50.25
C GLU A 59 11.27 2.42 49.81
N LYS A 60 10.78 2.00 48.64
CA LYS A 60 9.35 1.97 48.33
C LYS A 60 9.04 0.58 47.82
N GLU A 61 8.39 -0.22 48.66
CA GLU A 61 7.69 -1.44 48.26
C GLU A 61 6.81 -1.13 47.04
N LYS A 62 7.19 -1.65 45.88
CA LYS A 62 6.29 -1.85 44.76
C LYS A 62 6.02 -3.35 44.68
N THR A 63 4.78 -3.69 44.97
CA THR A 63 4.17 -4.99 44.72
C THR A 63 4.47 -5.42 43.27
N PRO A 64 4.93 -6.66 43.01
CA PRO A 64 5.24 -7.08 41.65
C PRO A 64 3.93 -7.21 40.87
N VAL A 65 3.73 -6.30 39.92
CA VAL A 65 2.80 -6.51 38.81
C VAL A 65 3.37 -7.70 38.05
N LYS A 66 2.70 -8.85 38.14
CA LYS A 66 2.99 -9.99 37.25
C LYS A 66 2.74 -9.51 35.83
N GLU A 67 3.80 -9.19 35.08
CA GLU A 67 3.77 -9.22 33.63
C GLU A 67 3.27 -10.61 33.23
N LYS A 68 2.05 -10.68 32.69
CA LYS A 68 1.59 -11.90 32.02
C LYS A 68 2.55 -12.14 30.87
N MET A 69 3.30 -13.25 30.92
CA MET A 69 3.98 -13.75 29.73
C MET A 69 2.97 -13.78 28.58
N PRO A 70 3.31 -13.28 27.38
CA PRO A 70 2.44 -13.35 26.23
C PRO A 70 2.05 -14.81 26.00
N GLU A 71 0.75 -15.05 25.87
CA GLU A 71 0.21 -16.37 25.58
C GLU A 71 0.79 -16.81 24.23
N VAL A 72 1.61 -17.87 24.22
CA VAL A 72 2.25 -18.36 23.00
C VAL A 72 1.15 -18.70 22.00
N ASN A 73 1.21 -18.11 20.80
CA ASN A 73 0.21 -18.35 19.77
C ASN A 73 0.13 -19.86 19.49
N SER A 74 -1.06 -20.46 19.63
CA SER A 74 -1.26 -21.90 19.44
C SER A 74 -0.83 -22.43 18.06
N ARG A 75 -0.74 -21.53 17.07
CA ARG A 75 -0.34 -21.83 15.69
C ARG A 75 1.15 -21.57 15.40
N TYR A 76 1.90 -21.10 16.39
CA TYR A 76 3.35 -20.92 16.28
C TYR A 76 4.06 -22.27 16.07
N HIS A 77 5.02 -22.32 15.14
CA HIS A 77 5.70 -23.54 14.70
C HIS A 77 4.74 -24.65 14.26
N LYS A 78 3.79 -24.30 13.39
CA LYS A 78 2.85 -25.23 12.77
C LYS A 78 2.88 -25.14 11.25
N VAL A 79 2.42 -26.21 10.61
CA VAL A 79 2.15 -26.26 9.17
C VAL A 79 0.63 -26.19 8.98
N LEU A 80 0.15 -25.08 8.44
CA LEU A 80 -1.26 -24.86 8.15
C LEU A 80 -1.61 -25.44 6.76
N LEU A 81 -2.60 -26.32 6.74
CA LEU A 81 -3.15 -26.92 5.53
C LEU A 81 -4.44 -26.20 5.13
N PRO A 82 -4.69 -26.00 3.83
CA PRO A 82 -5.90 -25.37 3.36
C PRO A 82 -7.09 -26.29 3.60
N ALA A 83 -8.19 -25.74 4.09
CA ALA A 83 -9.42 -26.50 4.28
C ALA A 83 -9.91 -27.07 2.93
N GLY A 84 -10.45 -28.29 2.99
CA GLY A 84 -11.08 -28.93 1.82
C GLY A 84 -10.14 -29.68 0.87
N PHE A 85 -8.83 -29.68 1.14
CA PHE A 85 -7.87 -30.54 0.43
C PHE A 85 -7.47 -31.74 1.26
N ASP A 86 -7.42 -32.92 0.66
CA ASP A 86 -6.83 -34.10 1.28
C ASP A 86 -5.36 -34.18 0.86
N ILE A 87 -4.45 -33.93 1.81
CA ILE A 87 -3.01 -33.93 1.56
C ILE A 87 -2.41 -35.11 2.33
N PRO A 88 -1.95 -36.16 1.64
CA PRO A 88 -1.35 -37.33 2.29
C PRO A 88 -0.16 -36.92 3.17
N ALA A 89 -0.14 -37.43 4.41
CA ALA A 89 0.85 -37.04 5.40
C ALA A 89 2.27 -37.46 5.01
N ASP A 90 2.43 -38.58 4.32
CA ASP A 90 3.70 -39.07 3.79
C ASP A 90 4.29 -38.12 2.73
N ILE A 91 3.49 -37.70 1.75
CA ILE A 91 3.92 -36.74 0.72
C ILE A 91 4.37 -35.41 1.36
N LEU A 92 3.57 -34.91 2.32
CA LEU A 92 3.92 -33.67 3.01
C LEU A 92 5.19 -33.82 3.85
N ARG A 93 5.36 -34.93 4.56
CA ARG A 93 6.56 -35.18 5.38
C ARG A 93 7.80 -35.31 4.52
N ASP A 94 7.73 -36.00 3.39
CA ASP A 94 8.84 -36.08 2.43
C ASP A 94 9.26 -34.68 1.94
N HIS A 95 8.29 -33.77 1.73
CA HIS A 95 8.57 -32.40 1.32
C HIS A 95 9.09 -31.48 2.45
N LEU A 96 8.73 -31.77 3.70
CA LEU A 96 9.22 -31.06 4.89
C LEU A 96 10.58 -31.56 5.37
N SER A 97 10.99 -32.76 4.97
CA SER A 97 12.24 -33.40 5.35
C SER A 97 13.44 -32.48 5.12
N GLY A 98 14.25 -32.29 6.16
CA GLY A 98 15.44 -31.42 6.11
C GLY A 98 15.15 -29.92 6.14
N THR A 99 13.90 -29.51 6.35
CA THR A 99 13.55 -28.11 6.65
C THR A 99 13.47 -27.89 8.16
N SER A 100 13.41 -26.62 8.59
CA SER A 100 13.13 -26.27 9.99
C SER A 100 11.80 -26.79 10.53
N ALA A 101 10.90 -27.24 9.64
CA ALA A 101 9.55 -27.68 9.96
C ALA A 101 9.35 -29.20 9.81
N ASP A 102 10.42 -29.97 9.67
CA ASP A 102 10.38 -31.44 9.50
C ASP A 102 9.53 -32.13 10.59
N GLU A 103 9.69 -31.67 11.84
CA GLU A 103 8.99 -32.20 13.02
C GLU A 103 7.76 -31.37 13.43
N TRP A 104 7.35 -30.35 12.67
CA TRP A 104 6.22 -29.50 13.07
C TRP A 104 4.90 -30.24 12.94
N ASP A 105 3.96 -29.94 13.83
CA ASP A 105 2.59 -30.45 13.72
C ASP A 105 1.83 -29.75 12.60
N THR A 106 0.92 -30.47 11.98
CA THR A 106 0.01 -29.95 10.97
C THR A 106 -1.32 -29.55 11.61
N ILE A 107 -1.92 -28.47 11.10
CA ILE A 107 -3.26 -28.03 11.47
C ILE A 107 -4.05 -27.82 10.18
N GLN A 108 -5.24 -28.42 10.11
CA GLN A 108 -6.19 -28.18 9.03
C GLN A 108 -7.53 -27.81 9.62
N LEU A 109 -8.14 -26.74 9.13
CA LEU A 109 -9.49 -26.37 9.54
C LEU A 109 -10.52 -27.33 8.96
N ALA A 110 -11.49 -27.74 9.77
CA ALA A 110 -12.64 -28.46 9.27
C ALA A 110 -13.51 -27.52 8.41
N LYS A 111 -14.18 -28.05 7.37
CA LYS A 111 -15.07 -27.25 6.51
C LYS A 111 -16.16 -26.53 7.31
N SER A 112 -16.62 -27.09 8.43
CA SER A 112 -17.61 -26.49 9.32
C SER A 112 -17.08 -25.32 10.16
N GLU A 113 -15.76 -25.16 10.25
CA GLU A 113 -15.10 -24.11 11.04
C GLU A 113 -14.69 -22.90 10.19
N ILE A 114 -14.83 -22.99 8.86
CA ILE A 114 -14.52 -21.90 7.93
C ILE A 114 -15.50 -20.74 8.17
N LYS A 115 -14.94 -19.56 8.48
CA LYS A 115 -15.70 -18.32 8.64
C LYS A 115 -15.51 -17.45 7.41
N GLN A 116 -16.60 -16.95 6.82
CA GLN A 116 -16.54 -16.04 5.67
C GLN A 116 -15.97 -14.67 6.07
N VAL A 117 -16.36 -14.20 7.25
CA VAL A 117 -15.83 -12.99 7.89
C VAL A 117 -14.99 -13.43 9.10
N PRO A 118 -13.79 -12.87 9.32
CA PRO A 118 -12.98 -13.20 10.49
C PRO A 118 -13.68 -12.83 11.79
N LEU A 119 -13.22 -13.41 12.90
CA LEU A 119 -13.58 -12.85 14.21
C LEU A 119 -12.89 -11.50 14.37
N PHE A 120 -13.58 -10.56 15.02
CA PHE A 120 -13.00 -9.26 15.33
C PHE A 120 -13.47 -8.79 16.70
N HIS A 121 -12.63 -7.95 17.30
CA HIS A 121 -12.93 -7.31 18.58
C HIS A 121 -12.70 -5.81 18.39
N THR A 122 -13.74 -5.03 18.62
CA THR A 122 -13.69 -3.58 18.50
C THR A 122 -13.31 -2.94 19.83
N GLY A 123 -12.61 -1.81 19.74
CA GLY A 123 -12.44 -0.92 20.89
C GLY A 123 -13.69 -0.11 21.21
N LEU A 124 -13.52 0.93 22.03
CA LEU A 124 -14.54 1.95 22.22
C LEU A 124 -14.60 2.83 20.97
N PHE A 125 -15.81 2.99 20.43
CA PHE A 125 -16.06 3.84 19.29
C PHE A 125 -16.16 5.32 19.67
N LYS A 126 -15.59 6.17 18.83
CA LYS A 126 -15.75 7.62 18.85
C LYS A 126 -16.45 8.06 17.57
N THR A 127 -17.52 8.82 17.71
CA THR A 127 -18.28 9.33 16.56
C THR A 127 -17.60 10.55 15.95
N SER A 128 -17.57 10.60 14.62
CA SER A 128 -17.25 11.77 13.83
C SER A 128 -18.32 12.01 12.78
N GLU A 129 -18.49 13.27 12.41
CA GLU A 129 -19.43 13.69 11.37
C GLU A 129 -18.68 13.94 10.06
N SER A 130 -19.28 13.54 8.96
CA SER A 130 -18.87 13.91 7.61
C SER A 130 -20.12 14.18 6.77
N THR A 131 -19.94 14.64 5.54
CA THR A 131 -21.05 14.91 4.61
C THR A 131 -20.92 14.00 3.40
N LEU A 132 -21.97 13.27 3.09
CA LEU A 132 -22.09 12.45 1.89
C LEU A 132 -22.86 13.25 0.83
N PHE A 133 -22.34 13.29 -0.39
CA PHE A 133 -22.98 13.96 -1.52
C PHE A 133 -23.37 12.92 -2.57
N SER A 134 -24.56 13.07 -3.15
CA SER A 134 -25.07 12.21 -4.22
C SER A 134 -25.06 12.92 -5.58
N LEU A 135 -25.16 12.14 -6.66
CA LEU A 135 -25.52 12.67 -7.98
C LEU A 135 -26.87 13.39 -7.91
N SER A 136 -26.96 14.57 -8.52
CA SER A 136 -28.18 15.39 -8.54
C SER A 136 -28.18 16.37 -9.71
N SER A 137 -29.39 16.82 -10.11
CA SER A 137 -29.60 17.85 -11.15
C SER A 137 -29.48 19.25 -10.58
N ASP A 138 -29.52 19.38 -9.26
CA ASP A 138 -29.27 20.65 -8.61
C ASP A 138 -27.78 21.02 -8.74
N VAL A 139 -27.47 22.31 -8.64
CA VAL A 139 -26.09 22.82 -8.59
C VAL A 139 -25.69 23.13 -7.14
N ASP A 140 -26.66 23.35 -6.24
CA ASP A 140 -26.40 23.69 -4.84
C ASP A 140 -25.92 22.47 -4.04
N CYS A 141 -24.70 22.56 -3.51
CA CYS A 141 -24.11 21.53 -2.65
C CYS A 141 -24.87 21.35 -1.34
N ALA A 142 -25.55 22.38 -0.82
CA ALA A 142 -26.32 22.28 0.41
C ALA A 142 -27.52 21.35 0.26
N GLU A 143 -28.15 21.32 -0.91
CA GLU A 143 -29.28 20.43 -1.20
C GLU A 143 -28.85 18.98 -1.48
N LYS A 144 -27.58 18.78 -1.86
CA LYS A 144 -26.96 17.46 -2.09
C LYS A 144 -26.37 16.82 -0.83
N ALA A 145 -26.24 17.59 0.25
CA ALA A 145 -25.52 17.20 1.44
C ALA A 145 -26.39 16.34 2.37
N GLN A 146 -25.98 15.09 2.58
CA GLN A 146 -26.49 14.25 3.65
C GLN A 146 -25.47 14.15 4.78
N LEU A 147 -25.89 14.43 6.02
CA LEU A 147 -25.05 14.17 7.18
C LEU A 147 -24.78 12.66 7.30
N MET A 148 -23.51 12.32 7.43
CA MET A 148 -23.02 10.96 7.63
C MET A 148 -22.33 10.90 9.01
N GLU A 149 -22.95 10.19 9.94
CA GLU A 149 -22.35 9.86 11.23
C GLU A 149 -21.61 8.53 11.10
N ILE A 150 -20.30 8.56 11.35
CA ILE A 150 -19.44 7.38 11.38
C ILE A 150 -18.78 7.29 12.74
N ALA A 151 -18.43 6.09 13.15
CA ALA A 151 -17.69 5.89 14.39
C ALA A 151 -16.46 5.03 14.15
N THR A 152 -15.34 5.42 14.73
CA THR A 152 -14.08 4.68 14.65
C THR A 152 -13.64 4.21 16.02
N ASP A 153 -13.09 3.00 16.09
CA ASP A 153 -12.46 2.53 17.32
C ASP A 153 -10.99 2.98 17.43
N ASN A 154 -10.34 2.63 18.53
CA ASN A 154 -8.93 2.95 18.71
C ASN A 154 -8.08 2.17 17.72
N SER A 155 -7.14 2.87 17.09
CA SER A 155 -6.22 2.27 16.16
C SER A 155 -5.24 1.32 16.81
N LYS A 156 -4.86 0.30 16.05
CA LYS A 156 -3.82 -0.67 16.41
C LYS A 156 -2.69 -0.57 15.41
N LYS A 157 -1.53 -0.11 15.88
CA LYS A 157 -0.32 -0.05 15.06
C LYS A 157 0.17 -1.46 14.73
N MET A 158 0.44 -1.69 13.45
CA MET A 158 1.08 -2.90 12.95
C MET A 158 2.58 -2.82 13.21
N SER A 159 3.14 -3.83 13.86
CA SER A 159 4.55 -3.90 14.20
C SER A 159 5.30 -4.86 13.29
N ILE A 160 6.59 -4.58 13.11
CA ILE A 160 7.52 -5.44 12.37
C ILE A 160 8.59 -5.93 13.34
N ASN A 161 8.66 -7.25 13.54
CA ASN A 161 9.75 -7.88 14.28
C ASN A 161 10.91 -8.17 13.32
N LEU A 162 11.69 -7.13 12.99
CA LEU A 162 12.76 -7.22 11.99
C LEU A 162 13.77 -8.33 12.31
N LYS A 163 14.14 -8.50 13.59
CA LYS A 163 15.07 -9.55 14.01
C LYS A 163 14.55 -10.93 13.63
N LYS A 164 13.28 -11.23 13.94
CA LYS A 164 12.67 -12.52 13.61
C LYS A 164 12.51 -12.73 12.10
N ILE A 165 12.15 -11.68 11.37
CA ILE A 165 12.06 -11.70 9.90
C ILE A 165 13.41 -12.08 9.27
N LEU A 166 14.49 -11.42 9.71
CA LEU A 166 15.84 -11.67 9.17
C LEU A 166 16.41 -13.02 9.62
N GLU A 167 16.06 -13.51 10.81
CA GLU A 167 16.34 -14.88 11.25
C GLU A 167 15.72 -15.91 10.31
N ILE A 168 14.40 -15.79 10.06
CA ILE A 168 13.69 -16.69 9.14
C ILE A 168 14.24 -16.58 7.72
N PHE A 169 14.51 -15.36 7.24
CA PHE A 169 15.12 -15.14 5.94
C PHE A 169 16.46 -15.90 5.81
N ARG A 170 17.38 -15.73 6.77
CA ARG A 170 18.69 -16.42 6.79
C ARG A 170 18.58 -17.93 6.90
N ASP A 171 17.54 -18.45 7.53
CA ASP A 171 17.30 -19.88 7.58
C ASP A 171 16.76 -20.41 6.24
N GLU A 172 15.82 -19.71 5.62
CA GLU A 172 15.28 -20.12 4.32
C GLU A 172 16.32 -19.98 3.19
N THR A 173 17.30 -19.06 3.27
CA THR A 173 18.38 -18.96 2.26
C THR A 173 19.27 -20.20 2.23
N LYS A 174 19.33 -20.99 3.30
CA LYS A 174 20.10 -22.25 3.33
C LYS A 174 19.42 -23.34 2.48
N ARG A 175 18.15 -23.17 2.10
CA ARG A 175 17.35 -24.16 1.38
C ARG A 175 17.52 -24.03 -0.14
N ASP A 176 17.85 -25.12 -0.82
CA ASP A 176 18.00 -25.12 -2.28
C ASP A 176 16.74 -24.72 -3.05
N ALA A 177 15.58 -25.03 -2.49
CA ALA A 177 14.29 -24.69 -3.11
C ALA A 177 13.84 -23.23 -2.90
N ASP A 178 14.53 -22.40 -2.10
CA ASP A 178 14.25 -20.96 -1.98
C ASP A 178 15.28 -20.11 -2.74
N SER A 179 15.31 -20.27 -4.07
CA SER A 179 16.25 -19.57 -4.94
C SER A 179 16.11 -18.04 -4.86
N TYR A 180 14.91 -17.51 -4.59
CA TYR A 180 14.67 -16.08 -4.46
C TYR A 180 15.42 -15.47 -3.27
N ASN A 181 15.24 -16.04 -2.06
CA ASN A 181 15.93 -15.51 -0.88
C ASN A 181 17.45 -15.63 -1.02
N LYS A 182 17.95 -16.72 -1.61
CA LYS A 182 19.38 -16.90 -1.94
C LYS A 182 19.91 -15.79 -2.84
N GLN A 183 19.14 -15.43 -3.87
CA GLN A 183 19.51 -14.34 -4.79
C GLN A 183 19.51 -12.98 -4.07
N LEU A 184 18.56 -12.77 -3.17
CA LEU A 184 18.40 -11.51 -2.44
C LEU A 184 19.43 -11.34 -1.32
N GLN A 185 19.94 -12.43 -0.75
CA GLN A 185 20.83 -12.41 0.41
C GLN A 185 22.07 -11.51 0.24
N PRO A 186 22.87 -11.63 -0.84
CA PRO A 186 24.07 -10.79 -1.02
C PRO A 186 23.75 -9.29 -1.06
N ILE A 187 22.55 -8.93 -1.51
CA ILE A 187 22.09 -7.54 -1.61
C ILE A 187 21.76 -7.01 -0.21
N LEU A 188 21.08 -7.83 0.60
CA LEU A 188 20.64 -7.43 1.93
C LEU A 188 21.72 -7.56 3.00
N GLU A 189 22.76 -8.37 2.80
CA GLU A 189 23.77 -8.66 3.84
C GLU A 189 24.44 -7.40 4.38
N ASN A 190 24.66 -6.40 3.51
CA ASN A 190 25.21 -5.11 3.90
C ASN A 190 24.28 -4.28 4.79
N PHE A 191 22.99 -4.60 4.83
CA PHE A 191 21.96 -3.93 5.63
C PHE A 191 21.51 -4.75 6.85
N MET A 192 22.05 -5.96 7.03
CA MET A 192 21.70 -6.87 8.12
C MET A 192 22.71 -6.86 9.29
N GLN A 193 23.59 -5.85 9.34
CA GLN A 193 24.56 -5.65 10.44
C GLN A 193 23.86 -4.98 11.63
N GLU A 194 24.18 -5.39 12.87
CA GLU A 194 23.43 -4.95 14.07
C GLU A 194 23.37 -3.42 14.21
N GLU A 195 24.44 -2.72 13.83
CA GLU A 195 24.57 -1.27 13.98
C GLU A 195 23.64 -0.45 13.07
N ILE A 196 23.10 -1.05 12.00
CA ILE A 196 22.29 -0.38 10.97
C ILE A 196 20.86 -0.92 10.87
N LEU A 197 20.56 -2.03 11.56
CA LEU A 197 19.22 -2.63 11.58
C LEU A 197 18.13 -1.65 12.02
N GLU A 198 18.45 -0.78 12.99
CA GLU A 198 17.48 0.14 13.58
C GLU A 198 17.35 1.48 12.83
N THR A 199 18.22 1.74 11.84
CA THR A 199 18.32 3.06 11.18
C THR A 199 18.06 3.03 9.68
N CYS A 200 18.13 1.85 9.04
CA CYS A 200 17.98 1.72 7.59
C CYS A 200 16.69 1.02 7.14
N TRP A 201 15.94 0.39 8.05
CA TRP A 201 14.77 -0.42 7.72
C TRP A 201 13.46 0.26 8.13
N TYR A 202 12.50 0.30 7.21
CA TYR A 202 11.23 0.96 7.41
C TYR A 202 10.06 0.07 6.98
N GLY A 203 9.00 0.05 7.78
CA GLY A 203 7.75 -0.63 7.50
C GLY A 203 6.66 0.35 7.11
N LEU A 204 6.21 0.33 5.86
CA LEU A 204 5.24 1.28 5.32
C LEU A 204 4.07 0.56 4.65
N ALA A 205 3.00 1.33 4.38
CA ALA A 205 1.88 0.98 3.50
C ALA A 205 1.56 -0.52 3.39
N GLY A 206 0.55 -0.97 4.15
CA GLY A 206 0.10 -2.35 4.10
C GLY A 206 -1.41 -2.48 3.97
N SER A 207 -1.84 -3.65 3.49
CA SER A 207 -3.24 -4.05 3.43
C SER A 207 -3.37 -5.53 3.72
N SER A 208 -4.48 -5.94 4.33
CA SER A 208 -4.75 -7.33 4.63
C SER A 208 -5.92 -7.94 3.87
N VAL A 209 -5.88 -9.25 3.68
CA VAL A 209 -7.00 -10.08 3.21
C VAL A 209 -7.19 -11.29 4.13
N TRP A 210 -8.44 -11.72 4.30
CA TRP A 210 -8.79 -12.90 5.09
C TRP A 210 -8.66 -14.18 4.26
N LEU A 211 -7.73 -15.07 4.64
CA LEU A 211 -7.55 -16.38 4.02
C LEU A 211 -8.42 -17.41 4.75
N LYS A 212 -9.71 -17.46 4.42
CA LYS A 212 -10.72 -18.25 5.15
C LYS A 212 -10.41 -19.75 5.26
N ASP A 213 -9.75 -20.33 4.25
CA ASP A 213 -9.40 -21.76 4.23
C ASP A 213 -8.30 -22.13 5.25
N TYR A 214 -7.61 -21.13 5.79
CA TYR A 214 -6.62 -21.28 6.87
C TYR A 214 -7.08 -20.60 8.17
N GLY A 215 -8.10 -19.74 8.10
CA GLY A 215 -8.58 -18.94 9.23
C GLY A 215 -7.48 -18.02 9.77
N VAL A 216 -6.79 -17.32 8.87
CA VAL A 216 -5.74 -16.35 9.18
C VAL A 216 -5.85 -15.12 8.28
N HIS A 217 -5.30 -14.00 8.74
CA HIS A 217 -5.12 -12.80 7.94
C HIS A 217 -3.77 -12.86 7.25
N LEU A 218 -3.74 -12.62 5.94
CA LEU A 218 -2.52 -12.31 5.21
C LEU A 218 -2.40 -10.80 5.16
N PHE A 219 -1.40 -10.25 5.85
CA PHE A 219 -1.09 -8.83 5.80
C PHE A 219 0.17 -8.62 4.97
N VAL A 220 0.09 -7.80 3.92
CA VAL A 220 1.25 -7.48 3.09
C VAL A 220 1.57 -6.00 3.24
N SER A 221 2.79 -5.69 3.64
CA SER A 221 3.32 -4.34 3.84
C SER A 221 4.61 -4.12 3.06
N ARG A 222 5.04 -2.87 2.89
CA ARG A 222 6.33 -2.54 2.27
C ARG A 222 7.41 -2.56 3.34
N LEU A 223 8.40 -3.44 3.16
CA LEU A 223 9.65 -3.42 3.88
C LEU A 223 10.69 -2.70 3.02
N GLU A 224 11.05 -1.50 3.43
CA GLU A 224 11.97 -0.64 2.72
C GLU A 224 13.34 -0.61 3.39
N VAL A 225 14.38 -0.53 2.56
CA VAL A 225 15.75 -0.26 2.95
C VAL A 225 16.14 1.10 2.37
N SER A 226 16.57 2.02 3.22
CA SER A 226 17.12 3.31 2.79
C SER A 226 18.36 3.69 3.59
N ASP A 227 19.15 4.61 3.06
CA ASP A 227 20.17 5.29 3.87
C ASP A 227 19.47 6.13 4.96
N PRO A 228 20.03 6.23 6.19
CA PRO A 228 19.35 6.90 7.31
C PRO A 228 18.91 8.34 7.02
N GLU A 229 19.65 9.06 6.18
CA GLU A 229 19.39 10.46 5.82
C GLU A 229 18.40 10.62 4.64
N LEU A 230 18.05 9.53 3.94
CA LEU A 230 17.31 9.55 2.66
C LEU A 230 16.07 8.66 2.69
N ARG A 231 15.31 8.67 3.79
CA ARG A 231 14.09 7.86 3.91
C ARG A 231 13.08 8.06 2.78
N GLU A 232 12.96 9.28 2.24
CA GLU A 232 12.05 9.60 1.13
C GLU A 232 12.49 8.95 -0.21
N HIS A 233 13.74 8.46 -0.28
CA HIS A 233 14.34 7.81 -1.43
C HIS A 233 14.83 6.40 -1.10
N PRO A 234 13.91 5.43 -0.88
CA PRO A 234 14.30 4.07 -0.54
C PRO A 234 15.18 3.46 -1.64
N ARG A 235 16.24 2.78 -1.22
CA ARG A 235 17.08 2.00 -2.13
C ARG A 235 16.31 0.79 -2.65
N ILE A 236 15.64 0.07 -1.75
CA ILE A 236 14.90 -1.16 -2.06
C ILE A 236 13.56 -1.11 -1.31
N SER A 237 12.49 -1.49 -1.97
CA SER A 237 11.15 -1.60 -1.42
C SER A 237 10.54 -2.96 -1.76
N MET A 238 10.44 -3.82 -0.75
CA MET A 238 10.05 -5.21 -0.92
C MET A 238 8.70 -5.48 -0.26
N PRO A 239 7.83 -6.29 -0.88
CA PRO A 239 6.60 -6.74 -0.25
C PRO A 239 6.91 -7.78 0.85
N LEU A 240 6.56 -7.45 2.09
CA LEU A 240 6.64 -8.34 3.24
C LEU A 240 5.25 -8.87 3.57
N ALA A 241 5.09 -10.19 3.54
CA ALA A 241 3.88 -10.87 3.99
C ALA A 241 4.07 -11.40 5.43
N GLN A 242 3.10 -11.07 6.28
CA GLN A 242 2.96 -11.56 7.66
C GLN A 242 1.62 -12.28 7.81
N ILE A 243 1.55 -13.25 8.71
CA ILE A 243 0.34 -14.01 9.01
C ILE A 243 -0.12 -13.66 10.41
N TYR A 244 -1.40 -13.32 10.56
CA TYR A 244 -2.03 -13.08 11.84
C TYR A 244 -3.15 -14.08 12.08
N ASP A 245 -3.32 -14.52 13.33
CA ASP A 245 -4.48 -15.33 13.72
C ASP A 245 -5.79 -14.52 13.69
N GLU A 246 -6.93 -15.19 13.86
CA GLU A 246 -8.27 -14.56 13.91
C GLU A 246 -8.46 -13.49 15.00
N ARG A 247 -7.49 -13.29 15.90
CA ARG A 247 -7.51 -12.24 16.93
C ARG A 247 -6.47 -11.14 16.64
N TRP A 248 -5.89 -11.17 15.45
CA TRP A 248 -4.85 -10.26 15.02
C TRP A 248 -3.57 -10.32 15.86
N ASN A 249 -3.24 -11.49 16.41
CA ASN A 249 -1.90 -11.75 16.94
C ASN A 249 -1.03 -12.31 15.82
N GLU A 250 0.15 -11.74 15.62
CA GLU A 250 1.09 -12.24 14.63
C GLU A 250 1.49 -13.68 14.97
N ILE A 251 1.51 -14.54 13.95
CA ILE A 251 2.10 -15.87 14.02
C ILE A 251 3.51 -15.74 13.47
N GLU A 252 4.45 -15.35 14.34
CA GLU A 252 5.81 -14.95 13.95
C GLU A 252 6.66 -16.06 13.30
N ASP A 253 6.17 -17.30 13.28
CA ASP A 253 6.84 -18.42 12.62
C ASP A 253 5.86 -19.54 12.27
N VAL A 254 5.44 -19.61 11.02
CA VAL A 254 4.42 -20.57 10.54
C VAL A 254 4.66 -20.94 9.09
N ARG A 255 4.33 -22.17 8.69
CA ARG A 255 4.30 -22.56 7.27
C ARG A 255 2.88 -22.73 6.78
N LEU A 256 2.59 -22.25 5.57
CA LEU A 256 1.34 -22.54 4.87
C LEU A 256 1.64 -23.45 3.67
N VAL A 257 0.84 -24.50 3.51
CA VAL A 257 0.77 -25.30 2.29
C VAL A 257 -0.26 -24.66 1.36
N ILE A 258 0.16 -24.19 0.20
CA ILE A 258 -0.63 -23.29 -0.65
C ILE A 258 -0.90 -23.96 -1.99
N PRO A 259 -2.17 -24.11 -2.43
CA PRO A 259 -2.47 -24.57 -3.78
C PRO A 259 -1.85 -23.63 -4.81
N THR A 260 -1.16 -24.19 -5.82
CA THR A 260 -0.43 -23.40 -6.82
C THR A 260 -0.70 -23.89 -8.25
N ASN A 261 -0.23 -23.15 -9.24
CA ASN A 261 -0.27 -23.56 -10.64
C ASN A 261 0.78 -24.63 -10.94
N ARG A 262 0.49 -25.48 -11.93
CA ARG A 262 1.45 -26.48 -12.40
C ARG A 262 2.53 -25.83 -13.25
N VAL A 263 3.77 -25.89 -12.77
CA VAL A 263 4.96 -25.47 -13.52
C VAL A 263 5.99 -26.59 -13.45
N GLU A 264 6.54 -26.96 -14.61
CA GLU A 264 7.51 -28.05 -14.72
C GLU A 264 8.80 -27.71 -13.94
N ASN A 265 9.33 -28.70 -13.21
CA ASN A 265 10.52 -28.57 -12.36
C ASN A 265 10.42 -27.52 -11.26
N SER A 266 9.21 -27.07 -10.92
CA SER A 266 8.98 -26.15 -9.81
C SER A 266 9.25 -26.80 -8.44
N PRO A 267 9.47 -26.00 -7.37
CA PRO A 267 9.60 -26.52 -6.01
C PRO A 267 8.26 -27.00 -5.43
N ALA A 268 7.18 -27.05 -6.21
CA ALA A 268 5.89 -27.54 -5.77
C ALA A 268 5.87 -29.07 -5.67
N PHE A 269 4.96 -29.60 -4.85
CA PHE A 269 4.66 -31.03 -4.77
C PHE A 269 3.22 -31.30 -5.17
N ASN A 270 2.95 -32.45 -5.79
CA ASN A 270 1.61 -32.84 -6.18
C ASN A 270 0.95 -33.68 -5.07
N ALA A 271 -0.29 -33.33 -4.69
CA ALA A 271 -1.16 -34.17 -3.90
C ALA A 271 -2.53 -34.26 -4.57
N ASN A 272 -2.96 -35.48 -4.91
CA ASN A 272 -4.27 -35.75 -5.49
C ASN A 272 -4.58 -34.93 -6.77
N GLY A 273 -3.56 -34.67 -7.61
CA GLY A 273 -3.73 -33.94 -8.86
C GLY A 273 -3.63 -32.41 -8.75
N GLN A 274 -3.56 -31.86 -7.54
CA GLN A 274 -3.30 -30.44 -7.27
C GLN A 274 -1.83 -30.24 -6.86
N ASP A 275 -1.18 -29.21 -7.39
CA ASP A 275 0.18 -28.85 -6.99
C ASP A 275 0.13 -27.86 -5.82
N PHE A 276 1.06 -27.99 -4.89
CA PHE A 276 1.16 -27.14 -3.69
C PHE A 276 2.57 -26.60 -3.52
N VAL A 277 2.69 -25.35 -3.11
CA VAL A 277 3.94 -24.73 -2.65
C VAL A 277 3.91 -24.56 -1.13
N LEU A 278 5.08 -24.60 -0.51
CA LEU A 278 5.24 -24.41 0.93
C LEU A 278 5.98 -23.09 1.19
N TYR A 279 5.34 -22.15 1.89
CA TYR A 279 5.97 -20.91 2.32
C TYR A 279 5.99 -20.78 3.85
N ARG A 280 7.14 -20.35 4.38
CA ARG A 280 7.31 -19.97 5.78
C ARG A 280 7.13 -18.47 5.91
N PHE A 281 6.36 -18.02 6.90
CA PHE A 281 6.06 -16.63 7.19
C PHE A 281 6.62 -16.22 8.56
N PRO A 282 6.96 -14.93 8.75
CA PRO A 282 6.94 -13.84 7.77
C PRO A 282 7.90 -14.03 6.58
N ARG A 283 7.54 -13.48 5.41
CA ARG A 283 8.24 -13.70 4.14
C ARG A 283 8.30 -12.47 3.26
N ILE A 284 9.47 -12.17 2.71
CA ILE A 284 9.58 -11.28 1.56
C ILE A 284 9.00 -12.00 0.34
N LEU A 285 7.91 -11.50 -0.24
CA LEU A 285 7.25 -12.16 -1.36
C LEU A 285 8.19 -12.15 -2.58
N PRO A 286 8.28 -13.26 -3.33
CA PRO A 286 9.24 -13.44 -4.41
C PRO A 286 8.81 -12.71 -5.68
N ILE A 287 8.56 -11.40 -5.59
CA ILE A 287 8.16 -10.56 -6.71
C ILE A 287 9.39 -10.23 -7.57
N PRO A 288 9.32 -10.34 -8.90
CA PRO A 288 10.42 -9.97 -9.78
C PRO A 288 10.53 -8.44 -9.87
N PHE A 289 11.76 -7.94 -9.76
CA PHE A 289 12.09 -6.56 -10.08
C PHE A 289 13.53 -6.45 -10.62
N ASP A 290 13.78 -5.41 -11.38
CA ASP A 290 15.08 -5.13 -11.98
C ASP A 290 16.03 -4.65 -10.86
N PHE A 291 17.28 -5.11 -10.85
CA PHE A 291 18.22 -4.90 -9.73
C PHE A 291 19.57 -4.29 -10.18
N GLU A 292 19.72 -3.98 -11.47
CA GLU A 292 21.05 -3.69 -12.05
C GLU A 292 21.23 -2.27 -12.61
N SER A 293 20.18 -1.44 -12.60
CA SER A 293 20.32 -0.02 -12.95
C SER A 293 20.83 0.80 -11.76
N LYS A 294 21.64 1.84 -11.96
CA LYS A 294 21.97 2.77 -10.88
C LYS A 294 20.78 3.70 -10.52
N HIS A 295 19.54 3.27 -10.75
CA HIS A 295 18.35 4.03 -10.38
C HIS A 295 18.06 3.89 -8.89
N GLU A 296 17.53 4.97 -8.31
CA GLU A 296 16.95 5.00 -6.97
C GLU A 296 15.51 4.44 -7.04
N HIS A 297 14.96 3.89 -5.94
CA HIS A 297 13.60 3.35 -5.83
C HIS A 297 13.33 1.95 -6.42
N TRP A 298 14.10 0.93 -6.02
CA TRP A 298 13.86 -0.43 -6.49
C TRP A 298 12.64 -1.11 -5.86
N GLY A 299 11.95 -1.94 -6.65
CA GLY A 299 10.87 -2.78 -6.19
C GLY A 299 9.50 -2.11 -6.21
N THR A 300 8.67 -2.44 -5.23
CA THR A 300 7.23 -2.15 -5.26
C THR A 300 6.91 -0.76 -4.70
N GLU A 301 5.96 -0.06 -5.30
CA GLU A 301 5.39 1.19 -4.80
C GLU A 301 3.86 1.10 -4.75
N ASP A 302 3.26 1.82 -3.78
CA ASP A 302 1.81 1.97 -3.65
C ASP A 302 1.01 0.66 -3.67
N MET A 303 1.56 -0.43 -3.10
CA MET A 303 0.94 -1.75 -3.22
C MET A 303 -0.47 -1.80 -2.65
N ARG A 304 -1.30 -2.68 -3.23
CA ARG A 304 -2.62 -3.07 -2.74
C ARG A 304 -2.77 -4.58 -2.85
N VAL A 305 -3.40 -5.18 -1.84
CA VAL A 305 -3.78 -6.58 -1.86
C VAL A 305 -5.29 -6.66 -2.04
N LEU A 306 -5.74 -7.51 -2.97
CA LEU A 306 -7.13 -7.90 -3.11
C LEU A 306 -7.24 -9.42 -3.15
N LEU A 307 -8.44 -9.93 -2.88
CA LEU A 307 -8.74 -11.35 -2.97
C LEU A 307 -9.58 -11.59 -4.22
N VAL A 308 -9.16 -12.50 -5.08
CA VAL A 308 -9.90 -12.90 -6.29
C VAL A 308 -10.28 -14.37 -6.19
N LYS A 309 -11.38 -14.77 -6.83
CA LYS A 309 -11.75 -16.18 -6.92
C LYS A 309 -11.19 -16.78 -8.19
N ASN A 310 -10.38 -17.83 -8.09
CA ASN A 310 -9.81 -18.49 -9.26
C ASN A 310 -10.81 -19.48 -9.91
N LYS A 311 -10.47 -20.02 -11.08
CA LYS A 311 -11.32 -20.95 -11.85
C LYS A 311 -11.69 -22.24 -11.11
N ASN A 312 -10.94 -22.59 -10.06
CA ASN A 312 -11.21 -23.75 -9.21
C ASN A 312 -12.06 -23.39 -7.98
N GLY A 313 -12.48 -22.13 -7.85
CA GLY A 313 -13.32 -21.62 -6.77
C GLY A 313 -12.56 -21.24 -5.50
N HIS A 314 -11.22 -21.24 -5.52
CA HIS A 314 -10.40 -20.86 -4.37
C HIS A 314 -10.10 -19.37 -4.36
N ASP A 315 -9.95 -18.84 -3.16
CA ASP A 315 -9.53 -17.47 -2.93
C ASP A 315 -8.01 -17.35 -3.18
N GLU A 316 -7.64 -16.39 -4.01
CA GLU A 316 -6.27 -16.14 -4.46
C GLU A 316 -5.92 -14.68 -4.14
N PRO A 317 -4.90 -14.41 -3.30
CA PRO A 317 -4.44 -13.05 -3.08
C PRO A 317 -3.73 -12.54 -4.33
N VAL A 318 -4.00 -11.28 -4.67
CA VAL A 318 -3.37 -10.58 -5.79
C VAL A 318 -2.78 -9.30 -5.26
N VAL A 319 -1.49 -9.11 -5.50
CA VAL A 319 -0.75 -7.89 -5.13
C VAL A 319 -0.61 -7.03 -6.37
N VAL A 320 -1.26 -5.87 -6.38
CA VAL A 320 -1.05 -4.87 -7.43
C VAL A 320 -0.13 -3.78 -6.89
N TYR A 321 0.83 -3.34 -7.69
CA TYR A 321 1.79 -2.32 -7.31
C TYR A 321 2.31 -1.59 -8.55
N ASN A 322 2.96 -0.45 -8.32
CA ASN A 322 3.77 0.20 -9.34
C ASN A 322 5.24 -0.19 -9.16
N ALA A 323 6.00 -0.28 -10.24
CA ALA A 323 7.45 -0.44 -10.18
C ALA A 323 8.12 0.21 -11.39
N TYR A 324 9.39 0.60 -11.22
CA TYR A 324 10.24 1.02 -12.33
C TYR A 324 10.79 -0.20 -13.07
N HIS A 325 10.92 -0.06 -14.39
CA HIS A 325 11.55 -1.04 -15.27
C HIS A 325 12.34 -0.35 -16.38
N VAL A 326 13.25 -1.09 -17.00
CA VAL A 326 13.98 -0.64 -18.19
C VAL A 326 13.04 -0.58 -19.40
N SER A 327 12.95 0.59 -20.04
CA SER A 327 12.06 0.82 -21.19
C SER A 327 12.46 -0.03 -22.40
N GLU A 328 11.45 -0.52 -23.13
CA GLU A 328 11.65 -1.39 -24.29
C GLU A 328 12.38 -0.69 -25.46
N ASN A 329 12.27 0.65 -25.54
CA ASN A 329 12.85 1.48 -26.60
C ASN A 329 14.36 1.76 -26.45
N THR A 330 14.97 1.38 -25.33
CA THR A 330 16.41 1.53 -25.15
C THR A 330 17.11 0.40 -25.89
N GLU A 331 17.89 0.67 -26.96
CA GLU A 331 18.82 -0.34 -27.49
C GLU A 331 19.84 -0.68 -26.39
N ARG A 332 20.25 -1.96 -26.25
CA ARG A 332 21.42 -2.32 -25.44
C ARG A 332 22.66 -1.80 -26.16
N ASP A 333 22.84 -0.49 -26.20
CA ASP A 333 24.09 0.09 -26.62
C ASP A 333 25.07 -0.10 -25.45
N GLU A 334 26.00 -1.04 -25.59
CA GLU A 334 27.04 -1.35 -24.61
C GLU A 334 27.92 -0.11 -24.29
N ASN A 335 27.81 0.97 -25.08
CA ASN A 335 28.50 2.24 -24.86
C ASN A 335 27.65 3.28 -24.11
N VAL A 336 26.39 2.99 -23.78
CA VAL A 336 25.55 3.86 -22.98
C VAL A 336 25.79 3.54 -21.51
N GLU A 337 26.34 4.50 -20.77
CA GLU A 337 26.49 4.40 -19.32
C GLU A 337 25.14 4.03 -18.68
N PRO A 338 25.10 3.09 -17.71
CA PRO A 338 23.86 2.58 -17.10
C PRO A 338 22.91 3.65 -16.55
N GLU A 339 23.44 4.82 -16.20
CA GLU A 339 22.70 6.00 -15.73
C GLU A 339 21.85 6.69 -16.81
N ASN A 340 22.11 6.40 -18.09
CA ASN A 340 21.39 6.95 -19.24
C ASN A 340 20.35 5.99 -19.83
N VAL A 341 20.15 4.81 -19.20
CA VAL A 341 19.11 3.87 -19.61
C VAL A 341 17.75 4.46 -19.25
N ALA A 342 16.86 4.56 -20.23
CA ALA A 342 15.53 5.10 -20.03
C ALA A 342 14.71 4.11 -19.17
N SER A 343 14.30 4.53 -17.97
CA SER A 343 13.36 3.78 -17.14
C SER A 343 11.94 4.37 -17.17
N ALA A 344 10.95 3.49 -17.09
CA ALA A 344 9.55 3.84 -17.05
C ALA A 344 8.87 3.15 -15.86
N ARG A 345 7.84 3.80 -15.33
CA ARG A 345 7.04 3.28 -14.22
C ARG A 345 5.81 2.58 -14.78
N ALA A 346 5.57 1.33 -14.42
CA ALA A 346 4.42 0.55 -14.87
C ALA A 346 3.63 -0.02 -13.69
N MET A 347 2.38 -0.40 -13.94
CA MET A 347 1.58 -1.18 -13.01
C MET A 347 1.87 -2.67 -13.22
N TYR A 348 1.94 -3.41 -12.13
CA TYR A 348 2.16 -4.85 -12.11
C TYR A 348 1.13 -5.52 -11.22
N MET A 349 0.79 -6.74 -11.60
CA MET A 349 -0.05 -7.62 -10.80
C MET A 349 0.69 -8.92 -10.56
N SER A 350 0.90 -9.27 -9.29
CA SER A 350 1.53 -10.53 -8.88
C SER A 350 0.55 -11.41 -8.13
N PHE A 351 0.65 -12.71 -8.38
CA PHE A 351 -0.09 -13.77 -7.71
C PHE A 351 0.89 -14.49 -6.78
N PRO A 352 0.96 -14.14 -5.48
CA PRO A 352 1.97 -14.68 -4.57
C PRO A 352 1.88 -16.19 -4.41
N PHE A 353 0.73 -16.80 -4.72
CA PHE A 353 0.49 -18.23 -4.59
C PHE A 353 0.70 -19.00 -5.89
N GLN A 354 1.02 -18.32 -6.99
CA GLN A 354 1.40 -18.92 -8.25
C GLN A 354 2.88 -18.72 -8.53
N LEU A 355 3.49 -19.71 -9.18
CA LEU A 355 4.89 -19.73 -9.53
C LEU A 355 5.08 -19.36 -11.00
N GLN A 356 6.18 -18.65 -11.25
CA GLN A 356 6.82 -18.55 -12.55
C GLN A 356 8.33 -18.80 -12.40
N LYS A 357 8.94 -19.29 -13.47
CA LYS A 357 10.41 -19.40 -13.55
C LYS A 357 10.95 -18.18 -14.29
N GLY A 358 12.03 -17.59 -13.79
CA GLY A 358 12.62 -16.39 -14.36
C GLY A 358 11.83 -15.12 -14.04
N LYS A 359 12.46 -13.97 -14.24
CA LYS A 359 11.79 -12.67 -14.08
C LYS A 359 10.75 -12.46 -15.18
N GLN A 360 10.98 -13.04 -16.37
CA GLN A 360 10.18 -12.76 -17.58
C GLN A 360 10.18 -11.25 -17.91
N THR A 361 11.24 -10.55 -17.52
CA THR A 361 11.51 -9.14 -17.87
C THR A 361 12.75 -9.05 -18.76
N ARG A 362 13.02 -7.85 -19.30
CA ARG A 362 14.15 -7.61 -20.20
C ARG A 362 15.53 -7.76 -19.53
N ASP A 363 15.58 -7.59 -18.21
CA ASP A 363 16.79 -7.63 -17.38
C ASP A 363 16.98 -9.01 -16.73
N GLU A 364 16.57 -10.06 -17.45
CA GLU A 364 16.85 -11.42 -17.06
C GLU A 364 18.29 -11.81 -17.47
N ASP A 365 19.05 -12.28 -16.48
CA ASP A 365 20.39 -12.81 -16.55
C ASP A 365 20.39 -14.33 -16.26
N GLU A 366 21.57 -14.98 -16.29
CA GLU A 366 21.67 -16.42 -16.03
C GLU A 366 21.23 -16.83 -14.61
N LEU A 367 21.51 -16.01 -13.59
CA LEU A 367 21.13 -16.26 -12.20
C LEU A 367 19.62 -16.08 -12.00
N THR A 368 19.03 -15.05 -12.61
CA THR A 368 17.61 -14.74 -12.46
C THR A 368 16.71 -15.67 -13.27
N ARG A 369 17.19 -16.20 -14.41
CA ARG A 369 16.45 -17.15 -15.26
C ARG A 369 16.07 -18.46 -14.56
N ASP A 370 16.90 -18.93 -13.63
CA ASP A 370 16.66 -20.16 -12.87
C ASP A 370 15.99 -19.93 -11.50
N THR A 371 15.66 -18.68 -11.17
CA THR A 371 15.00 -18.32 -9.92
C THR A 371 13.48 -18.45 -10.02
N TRP A 372 12.85 -18.88 -8.91
CA TRP A 372 11.40 -19.01 -8.79
C TRP A 372 10.80 -17.72 -8.22
N TYR A 373 9.89 -17.12 -8.99
CA TYR A 373 9.16 -15.91 -8.61
C TYR A 373 7.67 -16.17 -8.49
N ALA A 374 6.96 -15.25 -7.85
CA ALA A 374 5.52 -15.15 -7.94
C ALA A 374 5.13 -14.84 -9.39
N ARG A 375 4.11 -15.52 -9.93
CA ARG A 375 3.58 -15.20 -11.26
C ARG A 375 3.21 -13.73 -11.30
N THR A 376 3.79 -12.98 -12.23
CA THR A 376 3.72 -11.53 -12.28
C THR A 376 3.53 -11.07 -13.71
N GLN A 377 2.63 -10.11 -13.90
CA GLN A 377 2.32 -9.54 -15.21
C GLN A 377 2.41 -8.01 -15.16
N LYS A 378 3.08 -7.42 -16.16
CA LYS A 378 3.04 -5.97 -16.45
C LYS A 378 1.68 -5.66 -17.09
N LEU A 379 0.97 -4.68 -16.55
CA LEU A 379 -0.31 -4.24 -17.09
C LEU A 379 -0.07 -3.26 -18.23
N THR A 380 -0.62 -3.56 -19.41
CA THR A 380 -0.51 -2.71 -20.61
C THR A 380 -1.89 -2.20 -20.99
N ILE A 381 -2.04 -0.90 -21.26
CA ILE A 381 -3.34 -0.31 -21.62
C ILE A 381 -3.39 -0.14 -23.13
N GLU A 382 -4.42 -0.69 -23.77
CA GLU A 382 -4.59 -0.65 -25.22
C GLU A 382 -4.53 0.80 -25.75
N GLY A 383 -3.76 1.02 -26.81
CA GLY A 383 -3.60 2.33 -27.44
C GLY A 383 -2.74 3.33 -26.64
N GLN A 384 -2.11 2.91 -25.54
CA GLN A 384 -1.12 3.72 -24.81
C GLN A 384 0.28 3.13 -24.97
N SER A 385 1.24 3.95 -25.43
CA SER A 385 2.67 3.63 -25.31
C SER A 385 3.06 3.57 -23.83
N ASP A 386 4.18 2.90 -23.48
CA ASP A 386 4.79 2.84 -22.14
C ASP A 386 4.59 4.16 -21.38
N TYR A 387 3.51 4.21 -20.61
CA TYR A 387 3.07 5.40 -19.91
C TYR A 387 3.78 5.41 -18.56
N ARG A 388 4.14 6.59 -18.04
CA ARG A 388 4.52 6.70 -16.63
C ARG A 388 3.28 6.49 -15.79
N ALA A 389 3.03 5.25 -15.35
CA ALA A 389 1.91 4.90 -14.49
C ALA A 389 1.85 5.87 -13.30
N ASP A 390 0.71 6.52 -13.12
CA ASP A 390 0.47 7.46 -12.04
C ASP A 390 0.16 6.71 -10.73
N LYS A 391 0.36 7.34 -9.56
CA LYS A 391 0.13 6.78 -8.20
C LYS A 391 -1.37 6.69 -7.83
N THR A 392 -2.27 6.65 -8.81
CA THR A 392 -3.64 7.14 -8.64
C THR A 392 -4.73 6.13 -8.88
N TRP A 393 -4.36 4.85 -9.06
CA TRP A 393 -5.29 3.78 -9.33
C TRP A 393 -5.86 3.14 -8.06
N VAL A 394 -7.08 2.59 -8.18
CA VAL A 394 -7.74 1.79 -7.16
C VAL A 394 -8.23 0.48 -7.79
N PRO A 395 -7.74 -0.70 -7.35
CA PRO A 395 -8.16 -1.98 -7.90
C PRO A 395 -9.50 -2.43 -7.33
N PHE A 396 -10.25 -3.21 -8.09
CA PHE A 396 -11.44 -3.89 -7.61
C PHE A 396 -11.82 -5.05 -8.54
N VAL A 397 -12.63 -5.97 -8.02
CA VAL A 397 -13.18 -7.10 -8.79
C VAL A 397 -14.68 -7.15 -8.62
N SER A 398 -15.36 -7.55 -9.70
CA SER A 398 -16.79 -7.85 -9.63
C SER A 398 -17.00 -9.17 -8.87
N THR A 399 -18.10 -9.24 -8.14
CA THR A 399 -18.59 -10.50 -7.55
C THR A 399 -19.35 -11.36 -8.55
N ALA A 400 -19.36 -10.96 -9.83
CA ALA A 400 -20.03 -11.67 -10.89
C ALA A 400 -19.37 -13.00 -11.29
N GLY A 401 -20.23 -13.98 -11.53
CA GLY A 401 -19.83 -15.29 -12.04
C GLY A 401 -19.25 -16.22 -10.97
N ASP A 402 -18.82 -17.40 -11.43
CA ASP A 402 -18.27 -18.44 -10.56
C ASP A 402 -16.83 -18.14 -10.11
N TYR A 403 -16.13 -17.29 -10.86
CA TYR A 403 -14.74 -16.88 -10.61
C TYR A 403 -14.51 -15.46 -11.14
N SER A 404 -13.49 -14.79 -10.61
CA SER A 404 -13.11 -13.44 -11.03
C SER A 404 -12.39 -13.51 -12.37
N GLU A 405 -13.00 -13.04 -13.44
CA GLU A 405 -12.38 -13.04 -14.78
C GLU A 405 -11.43 -11.86 -15.00
N HIS A 406 -11.80 -10.70 -14.47
CA HIS A 406 -11.12 -9.44 -14.70
C HIS A 406 -10.88 -8.71 -13.39
N VAL A 407 -9.78 -7.96 -13.35
CA VAL A 407 -9.55 -6.90 -12.37
C VAL A 407 -9.79 -5.56 -13.05
N MET A 408 -10.48 -4.65 -12.37
CA MET A 408 -10.75 -3.31 -12.85
C MET A 408 -10.00 -2.31 -11.99
N PHE A 409 -9.72 -1.14 -12.57
CA PHE A 409 -9.03 -0.06 -11.89
C PHE A 409 -9.72 1.27 -12.13
N VAL A 410 -10.11 1.97 -11.07
CA VAL A 410 -10.41 3.40 -11.16
C VAL A 410 -9.08 4.12 -11.29
N THR A 411 -8.74 4.60 -12.47
CA THR A 411 -7.47 5.29 -12.76
C THR A 411 -7.59 6.81 -12.68
N LEU A 412 -8.80 7.34 -12.77
CA LEU A 412 -9.16 8.72 -12.46
C LEU A 412 -10.54 8.73 -11.79
N VAL A 413 -10.69 9.54 -10.75
CA VAL A 413 -11.96 9.68 -10.03
C VAL A 413 -12.91 10.64 -10.75
N GLU A 414 -12.39 11.76 -11.27
CA GLU A 414 -13.16 12.77 -12.01
C GLU A 414 -12.26 13.41 -13.09
N PRO A 415 -12.63 13.32 -14.40
CA PRO A 415 -13.68 12.45 -14.92
C PRO A 415 -13.40 10.99 -14.60
N LEU A 416 -14.43 10.20 -14.30
CA LEU A 416 -14.28 8.79 -13.94
C LEU A 416 -13.66 8.02 -15.10
N ARG A 417 -12.52 7.37 -14.86
CA ARG A 417 -11.84 6.49 -15.82
C ARG A 417 -11.63 5.13 -15.21
N ILE A 418 -12.12 4.11 -15.91
CA ILE A 418 -11.95 2.71 -15.52
C ILE A 418 -11.26 1.94 -16.63
N ILE A 419 -10.24 1.17 -16.26
CA ILE A 419 -9.66 0.15 -17.13
C ILE A 419 -10.01 -1.23 -16.60
N LYS A 420 -10.12 -2.20 -17.50
CA LYS A 420 -10.44 -3.60 -17.22
C LYS A 420 -9.35 -4.48 -17.81
N CYS A 421 -8.75 -5.33 -16.98
CA CYS A 421 -7.62 -6.18 -17.34
C CYS A 421 -7.94 -7.66 -17.07
N ASP A 422 -7.45 -8.55 -17.92
CA ASP A 422 -7.59 -10.00 -17.73
C ASP A 422 -6.73 -10.51 -16.56
N LEU A 423 -7.31 -11.34 -15.69
CA LEU A 423 -6.59 -11.93 -14.56
C LEU A 423 -5.70 -13.12 -14.95
N TRP A 424 -6.12 -13.91 -15.95
CA TRP A 424 -5.57 -15.27 -16.13
C TRP A 424 -4.69 -15.45 -17.36
N THR A 425 -4.57 -14.45 -18.23
CA THR A 425 -3.73 -14.48 -19.44
C THR A 425 -2.26 -14.18 -19.09
N ALA A 426 -1.34 -14.59 -19.98
CA ALA A 426 0.09 -14.30 -19.80
C ALA A 426 0.39 -12.82 -20.13
N ASP A 427 -0.24 -12.30 -21.18
CA ASP A 427 -0.16 -10.90 -21.60
C ASP A 427 -1.46 -10.19 -21.22
N SER A 428 -1.45 -9.48 -20.09
CA SER A 428 -2.64 -8.74 -19.65
C SER A 428 -2.75 -7.41 -20.38
N GLN A 429 -3.57 -7.43 -21.42
CA GLN A 429 -4.07 -6.23 -22.05
C GLN A 429 -5.25 -5.69 -21.25
N CYS A 430 -5.16 -4.41 -20.91
CA CYS A 430 -6.20 -3.66 -20.26
C CYS A 430 -6.94 -2.83 -21.30
N THR A 431 -8.25 -2.92 -21.30
CA THR A 431 -9.13 -2.12 -22.15
C THR A 431 -9.77 -1.00 -21.33
N ARG A 432 -10.12 0.11 -21.98
CA ARG A 432 -10.85 1.20 -21.33
C ARG A 432 -12.34 0.91 -21.35
N GLU A 433 -12.97 1.12 -20.20
CA GLU A 433 -14.42 0.98 -20.04
C GLU A 433 -15.14 2.34 -20.08
N ASP A 434 -14.41 3.45 -20.00
CA ASP A 434 -15.00 4.79 -19.99
C ASP A 434 -15.34 5.32 -21.40
N THR A 435 -16.47 6.00 -21.51
CA THR A 435 -16.92 6.69 -22.73
C THR A 435 -16.64 8.20 -22.72
N HIS A 436 -16.13 8.75 -21.61
CA HIS A 436 -16.01 10.20 -21.40
C HIS A 436 -14.61 10.74 -21.79
N THR A 437 -14.56 11.68 -22.72
CA THR A 437 -13.33 12.34 -23.15
C THR A 437 -13.26 13.79 -22.67
N GLY A 438 -12.34 14.10 -21.75
CA GLY A 438 -12.03 15.46 -21.30
C GLY A 438 -12.58 15.82 -19.91
N GLY A 439 -12.09 16.92 -19.31
CA GLY A 439 -12.46 17.37 -17.97
C GLY A 439 -11.25 17.86 -17.16
N ILE A 440 -11.50 18.62 -16.09
CA ILE A 440 -10.46 18.99 -15.11
C ILE A 440 -10.23 17.78 -14.21
N VAL A 441 -8.99 17.31 -14.16
CA VAL A 441 -8.63 16.16 -13.32
C VAL A 441 -8.70 16.56 -11.84
N SER A 442 -9.59 15.91 -11.09
CA SER A 442 -9.72 16.12 -9.65
C SER A 442 -8.44 15.75 -8.88
N PRO A 443 -8.16 16.37 -7.71
CA PRO A 443 -7.03 16.02 -6.85
C PRO A 443 -7.22 14.71 -6.06
N PHE A 444 -8.31 13.97 -6.24
CA PHE A 444 -8.46 12.64 -5.64
C PHE A 444 -7.46 11.64 -6.25
N ARG A 445 -6.86 10.82 -5.41
CA ARG A 445 -5.76 9.90 -5.73
C ARG A 445 -6.01 8.58 -5.02
N GLY A 446 -5.77 7.45 -5.68
CA GLY A 446 -5.65 6.13 -5.05
C GLY A 446 -6.69 5.82 -3.97
N GLY A 447 -6.33 4.95 -3.02
CA GLY A 447 -7.22 4.58 -1.92
C GLY A 447 -7.17 3.11 -1.58
N THR A 448 -8.16 2.60 -0.85
CA THR A 448 -8.39 1.16 -0.67
C THR A 448 -8.83 0.53 -1.98
N PRO A 449 -8.65 -0.79 -2.19
CA PRO A 449 -9.45 -1.50 -3.19
C PRO A 449 -10.94 -1.21 -3.00
N LEU A 450 -11.72 -1.20 -4.09
CA LEU A 450 -13.18 -1.17 -3.96
C LEU A 450 -13.71 -2.59 -3.72
N ILE A 451 -14.72 -2.70 -2.86
CA ILE A 451 -15.45 -3.92 -2.59
C ILE A 451 -16.88 -3.81 -3.12
N SER A 452 -17.42 -4.92 -3.62
CA SER A 452 -18.81 -4.96 -4.09
C SER A 452 -19.77 -4.85 -2.91
N LEU A 453 -20.63 -3.84 -2.95
CA LEU A 453 -21.69 -3.60 -1.98
C LEU A 453 -22.91 -4.48 -2.21
N LYS A 454 -23.35 -4.45 -3.46
CA LYS A 454 -24.62 -4.99 -3.89
C LYS A 454 -24.57 -5.20 -5.38
N ARG A 455 -25.02 -6.38 -5.79
CA ARG A 455 -25.19 -6.76 -7.18
C ARG A 455 -26.65 -7.12 -7.43
N MET A 456 -27.17 -6.68 -8.57
CA MET A 456 -28.53 -6.94 -9.02
C MET A 456 -28.40 -7.54 -10.43
N ASP A 457 -28.45 -8.88 -10.50
CA ASP A 457 -28.11 -9.64 -11.69
C ASP A 457 -29.11 -9.46 -12.83
N GLU A 458 -30.39 -9.31 -12.50
CA GLU A 458 -31.47 -9.11 -13.49
C GLU A 458 -31.32 -7.79 -14.24
N GLU A 459 -30.80 -6.76 -13.55
CA GLU A 459 -30.58 -5.42 -14.08
C GLU A 459 -29.16 -5.18 -14.60
N ASP A 460 -28.22 -6.13 -14.44
CA ASP A 460 -26.78 -5.96 -14.66
C ASP A 460 -26.23 -4.71 -13.98
N VAL A 461 -26.57 -4.55 -12.70
CA VAL A 461 -26.12 -3.42 -11.86
C VAL A 461 -25.25 -3.92 -10.72
N GLU A 462 -24.13 -3.23 -10.47
CA GLU A 462 -23.27 -3.50 -9.33
C GLU A 462 -22.72 -2.20 -8.74
N TYR A 463 -22.76 -2.09 -7.41
CA TYR A 463 -22.26 -0.96 -6.66
C TYR A 463 -20.97 -1.36 -5.94
N PHE A 464 -19.97 -0.50 -6.01
CA PHE A 464 -18.66 -0.69 -5.41
C PHE A 464 -18.36 0.44 -4.44
N LEU A 465 -17.77 0.12 -3.30
CA LEU A 465 -17.38 1.07 -2.27
C LEU A 465 -15.90 0.98 -1.96
N GLY A 466 -15.29 2.12 -1.67
CA GLY A 466 -13.98 2.18 -1.06
C GLY A 466 -13.71 3.55 -0.46
N PHE A 467 -12.47 3.74 -0.02
CA PHE A 467 -11.99 5.01 0.49
C PHE A 467 -10.87 5.52 -0.38
N THR A 468 -11.07 6.65 -1.04
CA THR A 468 -10.02 7.39 -1.74
C THR A 468 -9.38 8.42 -0.80
N HIS A 469 -8.39 9.17 -1.27
CA HIS A 469 -7.94 10.37 -0.55
C HIS A 469 -7.72 11.52 -1.53
N ALA A 470 -8.02 12.74 -1.09
CA ALA A 470 -7.52 13.94 -1.75
C ALA A 470 -6.24 14.41 -1.07
N ASN A 471 -5.29 14.90 -1.85
CA ASN A 471 -4.19 15.70 -1.32
C ASN A 471 -4.50 17.18 -1.59
N LEU A 472 -4.79 17.93 -0.52
CA LEU A 472 -5.05 19.37 -0.59
C LEU A 472 -3.81 20.14 -0.15
N ARG A 473 -3.30 20.99 -1.04
CA ARG A 473 -2.18 21.91 -0.77
C ARG A 473 -2.69 23.27 -0.28
N GLY A 474 -1.93 23.88 0.62
CA GLY A 474 -2.20 25.24 1.12
C GLY A 474 -3.57 25.37 1.82
N CYS A 475 -3.99 24.32 2.53
CA CYS A 475 -5.15 24.36 3.41
C CYS A 475 -4.74 23.97 4.84
N GLY A 476 -5.46 24.49 5.84
CA GLY A 476 -5.09 24.27 7.23
C GLY A 476 -3.77 24.96 7.58
N CYS A 477 -3.00 24.37 8.49
CA CYS A 477 -1.72 24.93 8.94
C CYS A 477 -0.48 24.28 8.30
N GLY A 478 -0.59 23.07 7.75
CA GLY A 478 0.53 22.33 7.13
C GLY A 478 0.69 22.60 5.63
N ILE A 479 1.74 22.01 5.03
CA ILE A 479 2.03 22.17 3.59
C ILE A 479 1.09 21.36 2.69
N GLU A 480 0.75 20.15 3.12
CA GLU A 480 -0.11 19.19 2.42
C GLU A 480 -1.00 18.49 3.44
N PHE A 481 -2.26 18.26 3.07
CA PHE A 481 -3.25 17.64 3.95
C PHE A 481 -4.06 16.59 3.19
N SER A 482 -3.98 15.35 3.68
CA SER A 482 -4.63 14.19 3.10
C SER A 482 -5.46 13.43 4.14
N ARG A 483 -6.73 13.19 3.80
CA ARG A 483 -7.68 12.40 4.59
C ARG A 483 -8.49 11.49 3.66
N PRO A 484 -9.07 10.41 4.22
CA PRO A 484 -9.97 9.55 3.46
C PRO A 484 -11.26 10.26 3.03
N ASN A 485 -11.75 9.89 1.86
CA ASN A 485 -13.10 10.19 1.37
C ASN A 485 -13.76 8.87 0.97
N LEU A 486 -14.99 8.65 1.41
CA LEU A 486 -15.82 7.55 0.94
C LEU A 486 -16.20 7.78 -0.52
N VAL A 487 -16.11 6.74 -1.34
CA VAL A 487 -16.57 6.75 -2.73
C VAL A 487 -17.50 5.57 -3.00
N VAL A 488 -18.56 5.82 -3.78
CA VAL A 488 -19.41 4.77 -4.36
C VAL A 488 -19.41 4.89 -5.88
N VAL A 489 -18.98 3.83 -6.54
CA VAL A 489 -18.98 3.69 -8.00
C VAL A 489 -20.05 2.68 -8.40
N ALA A 490 -20.87 3.00 -9.40
CA ALA A 490 -21.88 2.09 -9.93
C ALA A 490 -21.53 1.66 -11.35
N ARG A 491 -21.77 0.38 -11.65
CA ARG A 491 -21.85 -0.18 -13.01
C ARG A 491 -23.31 -0.46 -13.33
N ASN A 492 -23.80 0.05 -14.45
CA ASN A 492 -25.13 -0.24 -14.98
C ASN A 492 -25.01 -0.64 -16.45
N GLY A 493 -25.02 -1.94 -16.72
CA GLY A 493 -24.62 -2.49 -18.01
C GLY A 493 -23.20 -2.04 -18.39
N PRO A 494 -23.01 -1.36 -19.54
CA PRO A 494 -21.70 -0.85 -19.97
C PRO A 494 -21.35 0.53 -19.37
N LYS A 495 -22.23 1.14 -18.58
CA LYS A 495 -22.03 2.50 -18.07
C LYS A 495 -21.47 2.49 -16.66
N TRP A 496 -20.57 3.43 -16.40
CA TRP A 496 -19.96 3.64 -15.10
C TRP A 496 -20.25 5.06 -14.62
N SER A 497 -20.62 5.19 -13.34
CA SER A 497 -20.84 6.49 -12.72
C SER A 497 -20.34 6.52 -11.28
N LEU A 498 -19.85 7.70 -10.88
CA LEU A 498 -19.51 7.99 -9.49
C LEU A 498 -20.76 8.57 -8.84
N THR A 499 -21.40 7.78 -7.97
CA THR A 499 -22.76 8.05 -7.49
C THR A 499 -22.78 8.82 -6.19
N HIS A 500 -21.86 8.49 -5.29
CA HIS A 500 -21.75 9.11 -3.99
C HIS A 500 -20.29 9.38 -3.65
N PHE A 501 -20.06 10.50 -2.98
CA PHE A 501 -18.73 10.91 -2.56
C PHE A 501 -18.82 11.70 -1.26
N SER A 502 -18.02 11.34 -0.25
CA SER A 502 -18.02 12.09 1.02
C SER A 502 -17.01 13.22 1.03
N SER A 503 -17.23 14.23 1.87
CA SER A 503 -16.14 15.07 2.36
C SER A 503 -15.12 14.25 3.16
N TYR A 504 -14.04 14.90 3.59
CA TYR A 504 -13.06 14.26 4.47
C TYR A 504 -13.71 13.58 5.67
N ILE A 505 -13.19 12.40 5.97
CA ILE A 505 -13.55 11.58 7.10
C ILE A 505 -12.46 11.77 8.17
N ASP A 506 -12.89 12.13 9.37
CA ASP A 506 -12.03 12.05 10.55
C ASP A 506 -12.09 10.63 11.11
N LEU A 507 -10.97 9.91 11.03
CA LEU A 507 -10.85 8.57 11.60
C LEU A 507 -10.50 8.59 13.10
N GLY A 508 -10.40 9.78 13.72
CA GLY A 508 -10.16 9.92 15.16
C GLY A 508 -8.75 9.52 15.60
N MET A 509 -7.81 9.44 14.65
CA MET A 509 -6.42 9.07 14.90
C MET A 509 -5.55 10.31 15.02
N GLU A 510 -4.59 10.27 15.94
CA GLU A 510 -3.60 11.34 16.09
C GLU A 510 -2.59 11.27 14.95
N ILE A 511 -2.29 12.42 14.35
CA ILE A 511 -1.29 12.51 13.29
C ILE A 511 0.08 12.78 13.92
N MET A 512 1.05 11.96 13.55
CA MET A 512 2.46 12.23 13.80
C MET A 512 2.99 13.25 12.78
N SER A 513 3.91 14.09 13.20
CA SER A 513 4.68 14.93 12.27
C SER A 513 5.43 14.07 11.26
N TRP A 514 5.66 14.62 10.07
CA TRP A 514 6.36 13.93 8.99
C TRP A 514 7.80 13.58 9.38
N LYS A 515 8.46 14.48 10.10
CA LYS A 515 9.74 14.24 10.77
C LYS A 515 9.57 14.33 12.28
N PRO A 516 10.27 13.49 13.07
CA PRO A 516 10.17 13.50 14.53
C PRO A 516 10.40 14.86 15.18
N GLU A 517 11.21 15.72 14.56
CA GLU A 517 11.57 17.05 15.08
C GLU A 517 10.56 18.14 14.70
N ASP A 518 9.72 17.90 13.69
CA ASP A 518 8.80 18.90 13.14
C ASP A 518 7.50 18.95 13.97
N GLN A 519 6.85 20.13 13.98
CA GLN A 519 5.48 20.25 14.45
C GLN A 519 4.48 19.77 13.38
N ILE A 520 3.26 19.41 13.79
CA ILE A 520 2.18 18.97 12.88
C ILE A 520 1.92 20.00 11.76
N CYS A 521 2.06 21.29 12.06
CA CYS A 521 1.83 22.39 11.12
C CYS A 521 3.03 22.72 10.23
N GLU A 522 4.18 22.08 10.41
CA GLU A 522 5.38 22.34 9.60
C GLU A 522 5.56 21.34 8.45
N GLY A 523 4.91 20.17 8.55
CA GLY A 523 5.06 19.06 7.62
C GLY A 523 3.82 18.65 6.84
N VAL A 524 3.94 17.48 6.20
CA VAL A 524 2.83 16.79 5.52
C VAL A 524 1.93 16.13 6.57
N ASN A 525 0.63 16.34 6.43
CA ASN A 525 -0.37 15.72 7.29
C ASN A 525 -1.17 14.69 6.48
N ALA A 526 -0.70 13.44 6.44
CA ALA A 526 -1.26 12.40 5.59
C ALA A 526 -1.88 11.26 6.39
N MET A 527 -3.12 10.94 6.06
CA MET A 527 -3.81 9.73 6.50
C MET A 527 -4.38 9.06 5.26
N ILE A 528 -3.70 8.01 4.81
CA ILE A 528 -3.96 7.40 3.50
C ILE A 528 -4.59 6.02 3.73
N PRO A 529 -5.83 5.79 3.30
CA PRO A 529 -6.44 4.48 3.41
C PRO A 529 -5.78 3.54 2.37
N LYS A 530 -5.42 2.33 2.81
CA LYS A 530 -4.63 1.36 2.02
C LYS A 530 -5.42 0.08 1.72
N GLY A 531 -6.23 -0.42 2.65
CA GLY A 531 -6.94 -1.69 2.46
C GLY A 531 -8.28 -1.73 3.18
N ILE A 532 -9.24 -2.47 2.63
CA ILE A 532 -10.40 -2.96 3.37
C ILE A 532 -10.22 -4.46 3.50
N GLU A 533 -10.08 -4.92 4.74
CA GLU A 533 -9.81 -6.33 5.01
C GLU A 533 -11.10 -7.17 4.95
N PHE A 534 -12.13 -6.70 5.63
CA PHE A 534 -13.48 -7.27 5.60
C PHE A 534 -14.53 -6.19 5.86
N TRP A 535 -15.76 -6.54 5.53
CA TRP A 535 -16.96 -5.84 5.96
C TRP A 535 -17.95 -6.85 6.52
N ASP A 536 -18.32 -6.66 7.79
CA ASP A 536 -19.50 -7.28 8.38
C ASP A 536 -20.71 -6.36 8.21
N SER A 537 -21.56 -6.66 7.22
CA SER A 537 -22.76 -5.87 6.93
C SER A 537 -23.83 -5.99 8.00
N GLU A 538 -23.86 -7.09 8.78
CA GLU A 538 -24.84 -7.28 9.86
C GLU A 538 -24.59 -6.30 11.01
N SER A 539 -23.32 -6.11 11.37
CA SER A 539 -22.92 -5.16 12.42
C SER A 539 -22.62 -3.75 11.91
N ASP A 540 -22.63 -3.56 10.59
CA ASP A 540 -22.15 -2.38 9.86
C ASP A 540 -20.73 -1.99 10.30
N ILE A 541 -19.79 -2.94 10.19
CA ILE A 541 -18.39 -2.76 10.59
C ILE A 541 -17.45 -3.08 9.42
N ILE A 542 -16.61 -2.12 9.06
CA ILE A 542 -15.54 -2.26 8.08
C ILE A 542 -14.20 -2.25 8.82
N SER A 543 -13.32 -3.22 8.56
CA SER A 543 -11.92 -3.13 9.00
C SER A 543 -11.08 -2.44 7.93
N LEU A 544 -10.40 -1.37 8.33
CA LEU A 544 -9.65 -0.48 7.44
C LEU A 544 -8.18 -0.43 7.85
N ASP A 545 -7.30 -0.60 6.88
CA ASP A 545 -5.86 -0.38 7.00
C ASP A 545 -5.50 1.03 6.53
N VAL A 546 -4.75 1.77 7.35
CA VAL A 546 -4.45 3.19 7.12
C VAL A 546 -2.96 3.45 7.33
N SER A 547 -2.34 4.17 6.40
CA SER A 547 -0.99 4.73 6.57
C SER A 547 -1.10 6.11 7.23
N VAL A 548 -0.44 6.28 8.37
CA VAL A 548 -0.36 7.58 9.09
C VAL A 548 1.01 8.18 8.87
N SER A 549 1.03 9.35 8.24
CA SER A 549 2.21 10.13 7.86
C SER A 549 3.25 9.36 7.06
N ASP A 550 2.85 8.26 6.40
CA ASP A 550 3.77 7.27 5.82
C ASP A 550 4.90 6.88 6.78
N ILE A 551 4.57 6.73 8.08
CA ILE A 551 5.46 6.24 9.15
C ILE A 551 4.95 4.93 9.73
N THR A 552 3.64 4.81 9.88
CA THR A 552 3.05 3.63 10.49
C THR A 552 1.89 3.15 9.67
N VAL A 553 1.67 1.83 9.71
CA VAL A 553 0.44 1.22 9.26
C VAL A 553 -0.40 0.91 10.49
N GLU A 554 -1.64 1.36 10.49
CA GLU A 554 -2.58 1.18 11.58
C GLU A 554 -3.85 0.52 11.06
N ARG A 555 -4.42 -0.34 11.90
CA ARG A 555 -5.74 -0.94 11.66
C ARG A 555 -6.77 -0.30 12.57
N ILE A 556 -7.94 0.01 12.01
CA ILE A 556 -9.12 0.46 12.72
C ILE A 556 -10.37 -0.32 12.27
N HIS A 557 -11.45 -0.18 13.03
CA HIS A 557 -12.79 -0.53 12.62
C HIS A 557 -13.63 0.73 12.47
N VAL A 558 -14.34 0.84 11.35
CA VAL A 558 -15.28 1.93 11.04
C VAL A 558 -16.70 1.39 11.06
N LYS A 559 -17.59 2.09 11.76
CA LYS A 559 -19.01 1.74 11.89
C LYS A 559 -19.91 2.86 11.36
N GLY A 560 -21.07 2.51 10.80
CA GLY A 560 -22.10 3.46 10.38
C GLY A 560 -22.10 3.77 8.87
N VAL A 561 -21.19 3.17 8.11
CA VAL A 561 -21.05 3.43 6.67
C VAL A 561 -22.23 2.86 5.89
N PHE A 562 -22.63 1.61 6.18
CA PHE A 562 -23.80 1.01 5.54
C PHE A 562 -25.06 1.81 5.86
N HIS A 563 -25.25 2.15 7.14
CA HIS A 563 -26.40 2.92 7.58
C HIS A 563 -26.52 4.27 6.86
N ALA A 564 -25.41 5.00 6.72
CA ALA A 564 -25.38 6.26 5.99
C ALA A 564 -25.76 6.10 4.50
N LEU A 565 -25.31 5.02 3.86
CA LEU A 565 -25.65 4.71 2.47
C LEU A 565 -27.13 4.32 2.29
N GLU A 566 -27.72 3.61 3.26
CA GLU A 566 -29.14 3.25 3.23
C GLU A 566 -30.04 4.49 3.31
N ILE A 567 -29.67 5.49 4.13
CA ILE A 567 -30.43 6.75 4.26
C ILE A 567 -30.54 7.47 2.92
N VAL A 568 -29.45 7.51 2.15
CA VAL A 568 -29.44 8.14 0.81
C VAL A 568 -29.96 7.24 -0.31
N ARG A 569 -30.38 6.01 0.02
CA ARG A 569 -30.87 5.01 -0.94
C ARG A 569 -29.88 4.81 -2.09
N TYR A 570 -28.62 4.51 -1.77
CA TYR A 570 -27.52 4.46 -2.74
C TYR A 570 -27.78 3.57 -3.98
N TRP A 571 -28.72 2.62 -3.90
CA TRP A 571 -29.11 1.72 -4.98
C TRP A 571 -30.10 2.33 -6.00
N GLU A 572 -30.56 3.56 -5.78
CA GLU A 572 -31.45 4.27 -6.70
C GLU A 572 -30.66 5.21 -7.61
N LEU A 573 -30.25 4.67 -8.76
CA LEU A 573 -29.68 5.49 -9.83
C LEU A 573 -30.78 6.34 -10.45
N GLY A 574 -30.69 7.67 -10.31
CA GLY A 574 -31.38 8.58 -11.22
C GLY A 574 -30.76 8.47 -12.63
N SER A 575 -31.49 8.86 -13.68
CA SER A 575 -30.91 8.89 -15.02
C SER A 575 -29.79 9.93 -15.12
N ASP A 576 -28.54 9.51 -15.38
CA ASP A 576 -27.34 10.38 -15.49
C ASP A 576 -27.42 11.57 -16.48
N GLN A 577 -28.50 11.69 -17.26
CA GLN A 577 -28.66 12.81 -18.18
C GLN A 577 -28.94 14.11 -17.41
N GLY A 578 -27.90 14.95 -17.31
CA GLY A 578 -28.00 16.29 -16.73
C GLY A 578 -27.66 16.39 -15.24
N PHE A 579 -27.06 15.35 -14.65
CA PHE A 579 -26.58 15.38 -13.27
C PHE A 579 -25.13 15.84 -13.16
N GLU A 580 -24.84 16.60 -12.10
CA GLU A 580 -23.50 17.04 -11.76
C GLU A 580 -22.81 16.04 -10.82
N SER A 581 -21.50 15.85 -11.02
CA SER A 581 -20.66 15.00 -10.17
C SER A 581 -20.63 15.50 -8.71
N PRO A 582 -20.77 14.62 -7.70
CA PRO A 582 -20.70 15.00 -6.28
C PRO A 582 -19.29 15.43 -5.83
N VAL A 583 -18.28 15.22 -6.67
CA VAL A 583 -16.85 15.45 -6.38
C VAL A 583 -16.56 16.90 -6.02
N THR A 584 -17.14 17.88 -6.73
CA THR A 584 -16.89 19.31 -6.45
C THR A 584 -17.36 19.70 -5.05
N CYS A 585 -18.59 19.33 -4.68
CA CYS A 585 -19.15 19.61 -3.36
C CYS A 585 -18.34 18.93 -2.25
N ALA A 586 -17.94 17.68 -2.46
CA ALA A 586 -17.09 16.95 -1.52
C ALA A 586 -15.73 17.63 -1.33
N LEU A 587 -15.10 18.16 -2.39
CA LEU A 587 -13.84 18.89 -2.30
C LEU A 587 -13.97 20.21 -1.54
N GLU A 588 -15.06 20.95 -1.76
CA GLU A 588 -15.33 22.19 -1.04
C GLU A 588 -15.51 21.96 0.46
N ALA A 589 -16.32 20.95 0.82
CA ALA A 589 -16.50 20.54 2.21
C ALA A 589 -15.19 20.02 2.85
N SER A 590 -14.38 19.26 2.09
CA SER A 590 -13.06 18.78 2.54
C SER A 590 -12.07 19.92 2.79
N ARG A 591 -12.10 20.98 1.97
CA ARG A 591 -11.30 22.20 2.21
C ARG A 591 -11.73 22.92 3.48
N LYS A 592 -13.03 22.93 3.80
CA LYS A 592 -13.53 23.48 5.05
C LYS A 592 -12.99 22.69 6.25
N PHE A 593 -13.13 21.37 6.23
CA PHE A 593 -12.57 20.48 7.26
C PHE A 593 -11.07 20.74 7.49
N CYS A 594 -10.28 20.80 6.42
CA CYS A 594 -8.83 21.06 6.51
C CYS A 594 -8.50 22.38 7.22
N LYS A 595 -9.25 23.46 6.93
CA LYS A 595 -9.06 24.76 7.60
C LYS A 595 -9.42 24.70 9.08
N ASP A 596 -10.55 24.08 9.41
CA ASP A 596 -11.01 23.95 10.80
C ASP A 596 -10.00 23.12 11.63
N TYR A 597 -9.49 22.01 11.06
CA TYR A 597 -8.44 21.20 11.67
C TYR A 597 -7.17 22.02 11.92
N GLY A 598 -6.71 22.79 10.93
CA GLY A 598 -5.52 23.65 11.08
C GLY A 598 -5.67 24.69 12.19
N ASN A 599 -6.81 25.37 12.26
CA ASN A 599 -7.10 26.35 13.31
C ASN A 599 -7.10 25.72 14.71
N MET A 600 -7.67 24.52 14.85
CA MET A 600 -7.66 23.77 16.10
C MET A 600 -6.22 23.45 16.56
N GLN A 601 -5.33 23.05 15.64
CA GLN A 601 -3.95 22.73 15.99
C GLN A 601 -3.15 23.97 16.37
N LEU A 602 -3.33 25.08 15.66
CA LEU A 602 -2.68 26.36 16.00
C LEU A 602 -3.09 26.86 17.40
N ALA A 603 -4.37 26.78 17.74
CA ALA A 603 -4.86 27.16 19.07
C ALA A 603 -4.26 26.31 20.21
N LYS A 604 -3.99 25.01 19.95
CA LYS A 604 -3.31 24.15 20.94
C LYS A 604 -1.86 24.60 21.19
N LEU A 605 -1.15 25.00 20.13
CA LEU A 605 0.23 25.48 20.23
C LEU A 605 0.34 26.78 21.02
N GLU A 606 -0.59 27.72 20.82
CA GLU A 606 -0.66 28.97 21.58
C GLU A 606 -0.87 28.71 23.08
N HIS A 607 -1.74 27.77 23.46
CA HIS A 607 -1.98 27.42 24.86
C HIS A 607 -0.82 26.67 25.54
N THR A 608 -0.05 25.86 24.82
CA THR A 608 1.15 25.24 25.39
C THR A 608 2.26 26.25 25.67
N GLY A 609 2.39 27.29 24.83
CA GLY A 609 3.38 28.37 25.02
C GLY A 609 3.11 29.29 26.22
N GLU A 610 1.85 29.45 26.64
CA GLU A 610 1.48 30.23 27.83
C GLU A 610 1.65 29.46 29.15
N SER A 611 1.85 28.13 29.10
CA SER A 611 2.04 27.30 30.30
C SER A 611 3.51 27.17 30.76
N GLU A 612 4.45 27.67 29.95
CA GLU A 612 5.89 27.68 30.24
C GLU A 612 6.44 29.06 30.66
N THR A 613 5.57 30.05 30.88
CA THR A 613 5.90 31.36 31.48
C THR A 613 5.26 31.51 32.85
#